data_AF-A0A5C6QIN9-F1
#
_entry.id   AF-A0A5C6QIN9-F1
#
_cell.length_a   1.000
_cell.length_b   1.000
_cell.length_c   1.000
_cell.angle_alpha   90.00
_cell.angle_beta   90.00
_cell.angle_gamma   90.00
#
_symmetry.space_group_name_H-M   'P 1'
#
loop_
_entity.id
_entity.type
_entity.pdbx_description
1 polymer ?
#
loop_
_entity_poly.entity_id
_entity_poly.type
_entity_poly.pdbx_seq_one_letter_code
_entity_poly.pdbx_strand_id
1 'polypeptide(L)'
;MNIQKLISQVRAAKKRRLINNFHCSPKGGVDVSDEDFQSLLLLLKDMFKSFKAHKCSIKVSFYGEIYITLIELGHSFELSIANRPLCADIKYADTHLEGNQFLKLNSSNFDNSLTVSFKTLRKTSEWKHYNLSDVELHGRELAELITKEMHQRAKYYSSNDEVLILDQTTKEDMFAAIHLGGAILGKSSMLYHLSKYIRSKIYISKISISENDIIMSDTFDRECNTHFFGDREAKFFSQYLINY
;
A
#
# COMPACT_ATOMS: atom_id res chain seq x y z
N MET A 1 6.44 22.28 -3.09
CA MET A 1 5.93 20.98 -3.59
C MET A 1 5.88 20.95 -5.13
N ASN A 2 6.59 19.99 -5.74
CA ASN A 2 6.64 19.77 -7.20
C ASN A 2 5.69 18.62 -7.59
N ILE A 3 4.58 18.93 -8.27
CA ILE A 3 3.53 17.96 -8.60
C ILE A 3 4.01 16.94 -9.65
N GLN A 4 4.84 17.37 -10.62
CA GLN A 4 5.41 16.45 -11.61
C GLN A 4 6.31 15.40 -10.94
N LYS A 5 7.07 15.81 -9.91
CA LYS A 5 7.88 14.89 -9.11
C LYS A 5 6.99 13.85 -8.40
N LEU A 6 5.90 14.28 -7.75
CA LEU A 6 4.96 13.36 -7.08
C LEU A 6 4.34 12.36 -8.06
N ILE A 7 3.89 12.82 -9.22
CA ILE A 7 3.34 11.95 -10.28
C ILE A 7 4.40 10.96 -10.79
N SER A 8 5.65 11.40 -10.96
CA SER A 8 6.76 10.52 -11.32
C SER A 8 7.01 9.44 -10.25
N GLN A 9 6.92 9.80 -8.96
CA GLN A 9 7.05 8.83 -7.86
C GLN A 9 5.93 7.78 -7.90
N VAL A 10 4.67 8.19 -8.13
CA VAL A 10 3.54 7.25 -8.30
C VAL A 10 3.77 6.31 -9.48
N ARG A 11 4.23 6.83 -10.62
CA ARG A 11 4.59 6.01 -11.81
C ARG A 11 5.69 5.01 -11.51
N ALA A 12 6.75 5.44 -10.84
CA ALA A 12 7.85 4.55 -10.46
C ALA A 12 7.38 3.46 -9.48
N ALA A 13 6.54 3.82 -8.52
CA ALA A 13 5.99 2.91 -7.54
C ALA A 13 5.09 1.83 -8.16
N LYS A 14 4.27 2.15 -9.18
CA LYS A 14 3.39 1.19 -9.86
C LYS A 14 4.10 -0.11 -10.28
N LYS A 15 5.36 -0.02 -10.75
CA LYS A 15 6.18 -1.19 -11.10
C LYS A 15 6.61 -2.03 -9.89
N ARG A 16 6.83 -1.37 -8.75
CA ARG A 16 7.25 -2.00 -7.49
C ARG A 16 6.09 -2.65 -6.75
N ARG A 17 4.87 -2.14 -6.94
CA ARG A 17 3.64 -2.63 -6.30
C ARG A 17 3.30 -4.09 -6.61
N LEU A 18 3.94 -4.71 -7.59
CA LEU A 18 3.86 -6.17 -7.79
C LEU A 18 4.21 -6.96 -6.51
N ILE A 19 5.06 -6.39 -5.65
CA ILE A 19 5.39 -6.95 -4.33
C ILE A 19 4.16 -7.12 -3.42
N ASN A 20 3.11 -6.30 -3.58
CA ASN A 20 1.91 -6.36 -2.77
C ASN A 20 1.16 -7.70 -2.90
N ASN A 21 1.27 -8.37 -4.05
CA ASN A 21 0.68 -9.71 -4.26
C ASN A 21 1.29 -10.78 -3.34
N PHE A 22 2.44 -10.49 -2.74
CA PHE A 22 3.18 -11.38 -1.84
C PHE A 22 3.25 -10.82 -0.41
N HIS A 23 2.59 -9.71 -0.14
CA HIS A 23 2.65 -9.00 1.14
C HIS A 23 1.42 -9.34 2.00
N CYS A 24 1.62 -9.70 3.27
CA CYS A 24 0.52 -10.06 4.18
C CYS A 24 -0.36 -8.86 4.58
N SER A 25 0.20 -7.64 4.55
CA SER A 25 -0.52 -6.39 4.79
C SER A 25 -0.24 -5.38 3.66
N PRO A 26 -0.89 -5.52 2.49
CA PRO A 26 -0.55 -4.74 1.30
C PRO A 26 -0.50 -3.23 1.57
N LYS A 27 0.51 -2.55 1.00
CA LYS A 27 0.69 -1.10 1.16
C LYS A 27 -0.41 -0.33 0.42
N GLY A 28 -0.90 0.75 1.03
CA GLY A 28 -1.87 1.68 0.42
C GLY A 28 -1.30 2.40 -0.80
N GLY A 29 -2.02 3.41 -1.33
CA GLY A 29 -1.65 4.09 -2.58
C GLY A 29 -2.53 3.70 -3.77
N VAL A 30 -1.97 3.69 -4.99
CA VAL A 30 -2.73 3.47 -6.24
C VAL A 30 -2.63 2.03 -6.71
N ASP A 31 -3.73 1.29 -6.64
CA ASP A 31 -3.81 -0.12 -7.03
C ASP A 31 -4.96 -0.39 -8.00
N VAL A 32 -4.67 -0.18 -9.28
CA VAL A 32 -5.63 -0.22 -10.38
C VAL A 32 -5.00 -0.87 -11.60
N SER A 33 -5.81 -1.25 -12.58
CA SER A 33 -5.32 -1.85 -13.82
C SER A 33 -4.53 -0.84 -14.67
N ASP A 34 -3.80 -1.32 -15.67
CA ASP A 34 -2.98 -0.44 -16.52
C ASP A 34 -3.85 0.42 -17.44
N GLU A 35 -5.05 -0.05 -17.77
CA GLU A 35 -6.06 0.68 -18.54
C GLU A 35 -6.54 1.93 -17.79
N ASP A 36 -6.84 1.79 -16.49
CA ASP A 36 -7.33 2.90 -15.64
C ASP A 36 -6.20 3.86 -15.21
N PHE A 37 -4.95 3.39 -15.24
CA PHE A 37 -3.83 4.09 -14.61
C PHE A 37 -3.58 5.48 -15.20
N GLN A 38 -3.67 5.66 -16.53
CA GLN A 38 -3.41 6.97 -17.13
C GLN A 38 -4.45 8.02 -16.75
N SER A 39 -5.73 7.65 -16.77
CA SER A 39 -6.85 8.50 -16.35
C SER A 39 -6.69 8.89 -14.88
N LEU A 40 -6.26 7.96 -14.03
CA LEU A 40 -6.00 8.20 -12.61
C LEU A 40 -4.82 9.13 -12.35
N LEU A 41 -3.79 9.13 -13.19
CA LEU A 41 -2.70 10.10 -13.06
C LEU A 41 -3.18 11.53 -13.33
N LEU A 42 -4.15 11.73 -14.23
CA LEU A 42 -4.77 13.03 -14.44
C LEU A 42 -5.60 13.46 -13.23
N LEU A 43 -6.42 12.55 -12.70
CA LEU A 43 -7.19 12.75 -11.47
C LEU A 43 -6.27 13.18 -10.32
N LEU A 44 -5.23 12.39 -10.04
CA LEU A 44 -4.24 12.66 -8.98
C LEU A 44 -3.52 13.98 -9.19
N LYS A 45 -3.17 14.33 -10.44
CA LYS A 45 -2.52 15.61 -10.74
C LYS A 45 -3.40 16.79 -10.32
N ASP A 46 -4.70 16.72 -10.61
CA ASP A 46 -5.63 17.79 -10.23
C ASP A 46 -5.95 17.79 -8.74
N MET A 47 -6.06 16.62 -8.12
CA MET A 47 -6.15 16.50 -6.66
C MET A 47 -4.92 17.13 -5.97
N PHE A 48 -3.71 16.82 -6.43
CA PHE A 48 -2.47 17.35 -5.86
C PHE A 48 -2.34 18.87 -6.01
N LYS A 49 -2.82 19.44 -7.13
CA LYS A 49 -2.92 20.89 -7.28
C LYS A 49 -3.88 21.48 -6.25
N SER A 50 -5.04 20.86 -6.05
CA SER A 50 -6.04 21.32 -5.09
C SER A 50 -5.52 21.24 -3.65
N PHE A 51 -4.95 20.10 -3.23
CA PHE A 51 -4.33 19.98 -1.91
C PHE A 51 -3.22 21.00 -1.68
N LYS A 52 -2.38 21.27 -2.70
CA LYS A 52 -1.36 22.32 -2.63
C LYS A 52 -1.96 23.70 -2.39
N ALA A 53 -3.05 24.04 -3.10
CA ALA A 53 -3.74 25.32 -2.94
C ALA A 53 -4.31 25.47 -1.52
N HIS A 54 -4.73 24.37 -0.90
CA HIS A 54 -5.20 24.29 0.48
C HIS A 54 -4.08 24.08 1.51
N LYS A 55 -2.85 24.51 1.19
CA LYS A 55 -1.68 24.45 2.10
C LYS A 55 -1.39 23.05 2.68
N CYS A 56 -1.73 22.00 1.94
CA CYS A 56 -1.33 20.64 2.31
C CYS A 56 0.07 20.34 1.79
N SER A 57 0.84 19.57 2.57
CA SER A 57 2.02 18.86 2.09
C SER A 57 1.62 17.48 1.58
N ILE A 58 2.29 17.00 0.54
CA ILE A 58 2.05 15.66 -0.03
C ILE A 58 3.38 14.94 -0.10
N LYS A 59 3.40 13.69 0.37
CA LYS A 59 4.53 12.78 0.25
C LYS A 59 4.07 11.48 -0.39
N VAL A 60 4.95 10.89 -1.20
CA VAL A 60 4.73 9.59 -1.84
C VAL A 60 5.88 8.68 -1.42
N SER A 61 5.57 7.53 -0.80
CA SER A 61 6.58 6.55 -0.38
C SER A 61 7.17 5.81 -1.58
N PHE A 62 8.23 5.04 -1.36
CA PHE A 62 8.83 4.16 -2.34
C PHE A 62 7.83 3.17 -2.97
N TYR A 63 6.93 2.60 -2.17
CA TYR A 63 5.86 1.70 -2.63
C TYR A 63 4.61 2.42 -3.14
N GLY A 64 4.61 3.75 -3.10
CA GLY A 64 3.57 4.59 -3.69
C GLY A 64 2.40 4.90 -2.77
N GLU A 65 2.54 4.71 -1.46
CA GLU A 65 1.59 5.23 -0.48
C GLU A 65 1.59 6.75 -0.56
N ILE A 66 0.41 7.35 -0.55
CA ILE A 66 0.25 8.79 -0.69
C ILE A 66 -0.17 9.33 0.67
N TYR A 67 0.63 10.23 1.23
CA TYR A 67 0.34 10.90 2.49
C TYR A 67 0.09 12.38 2.27
N ILE A 68 -0.98 12.89 2.85
CA ILE A 68 -1.37 14.29 2.79
C ILE A 68 -1.32 14.86 4.20
N THR A 69 -0.57 15.91 4.43
CA THR A 69 -0.45 16.57 5.74
C THR A 69 -1.06 17.96 5.69
N LEU A 70 -2.04 18.23 6.56
CA LEU A 70 -2.54 19.59 6.84
C LEU A 70 -1.46 20.34 7.63
N ILE A 71 -0.69 21.22 6.96
CA ILE A 71 0.50 21.86 7.56
C ILE A 71 0.13 22.66 8.81
N GLU A 72 -0.99 23.37 8.79
CA GLU A 72 -1.44 24.21 9.89
C GLU A 72 -1.84 23.43 11.15
N LEU A 73 -2.35 22.20 10.98
CA LEU A 73 -2.82 21.38 12.11
C LEU A 73 -1.84 20.23 12.45
N GLY A 74 -0.80 20.03 11.65
CA GLY A 74 0.18 18.95 11.85
C GLY A 74 -0.37 17.54 11.60
N HIS A 75 -1.61 17.39 11.13
CA HIS A 75 -2.25 16.10 10.92
C HIS A 75 -1.97 15.52 9.54
N SER A 76 -1.68 14.23 9.48
CA SER A 76 -1.40 13.45 8.27
C SER A 76 -2.49 12.41 8.01
N PHE A 77 -2.76 12.23 6.72
CA PHE A 77 -3.78 11.35 6.20
C PHE A 77 -3.17 10.46 5.13
N GLU A 78 -3.59 9.21 5.08
CA GLU A 78 -3.25 8.27 4.01
C GLU A 78 -4.35 8.31 2.94
N LEU A 79 -3.95 8.42 1.67
CA LEU A 79 -4.81 8.37 0.50
C LEU A 79 -4.52 7.08 -0.28
N SER A 80 -5.57 6.35 -0.64
CA SER A 80 -5.50 5.17 -1.49
C SER A 80 -6.55 5.24 -2.59
N ILE A 81 -6.21 4.72 -3.77
CA ILE A 81 -7.12 4.61 -4.90
C ILE A 81 -7.04 3.17 -5.39
N ALA A 82 -8.15 2.45 -5.37
CA ALA A 82 -8.19 1.06 -5.82
C ALA A 82 -9.56 0.70 -6.38
N ASN A 83 -9.58 -0.33 -7.23
CA ASN A 83 -10.83 -0.97 -7.63
C ASN A 83 -11.29 -1.82 -6.45
N ARG A 84 -12.27 -1.32 -5.70
CA ARG A 84 -12.82 -2.05 -4.55
C ARG A 84 -14.06 -2.82 -5.00
N PRO A 85 -14.17 -4.10 -4.65
CA PRO A 85 -15.42 -4.82 -4.84
C PRO A 85 -16.46 -4.18 -3.92
N LEU A 86 -17.40 -3.44 -4.50
CA LEU A 86 -18.65 -3.11 -3.82
C LEU A 86 -19.47 -4.38 -3.84
N CYS A 87 -19.53 -5.08 -2.71
CA CYS A 87 -20.60 -6.03 -2.51
C CYS A 87 -21.87 -5.19 -2.40
N ALA A 88 -22.74 -5.27 -3.41
CA ALA A 88 -24.00 -4.53 -3.44
C ALA A 88 -24.90 -4.84 -2.21
N ASP A 89 -24.57 -5.89 -1.44
CA ASP A 89 -25.39 -6.37 -0.35
C ASP A 89 -24.57 -6.93 0.84
N ILE A 90 -23.65 -6.12 1.39
CA ILE A 90 -22.90 -6.48 2.62
C ILE A 90 -23.86 -6.82 3.77
N LYS A 91 -24.99 -6.09 3.89
CA LYS A 91 -26.01 -6.38 4.90
C LYS A 91 -26.65 -7.76 4.70
N TYR A 92 -26.95 -8.14 3.47
CA TYR A 92 -27.41 -9.49 3.16
C TYR A 92 -26.35 -10.55 3.49
N ALA A 93 -25.08 -10.31 3.14
CA ALA A 93 -23.98 -11.21 3.45
C ALA A 93 -23.81 -11.40 4.96
N ASP A 94 -23.80 -10.32 5.74
CA ASP A 94 -23.73 -10.35 7.21
C ASP A 94 -24.90 -11.15 7.80
N THR A 95 -26.13 -10.86 7.38
CA THR A 95 -27.34 -11.56 7.85
C THR A 95 -27.30 -13.06 7.54
N HIS A 96 -26.73 -13.46 6.40
CA HIS A 96 -26.68 -14.87 6.00
C HIS A 96 -25.48 -15.62 6.59
N LEU A 97 -24.41 -14.92 6.99
CA LEU A 97 -23.28 -15.49 7.74
C LEU A 97 -23.65 -15.79 9.20
N GLU A 98 -24.65 -15.11 9.78
CA GLU A 98 -25.21 -15.49 11.09
C GLU A 98 -25.79 -16.92 11.08
N GLY A 99 -26.31 -17.39 9.95
CA GLY A 99 -26.92 -18.72 9.79
C GLY A 99 -26.05 -19.76 9.06
N ASN A 100 -24.94 -19.36 8.43
CA ASN A 100 -24.12 -20.25 7.60
C ASN A 100 -22.62 -20.01 7.84
N GLN A 101 -21.84 -21.08 8.01
CA GLN A 101 -20.38 -20.98 8.20
C GLN A 101 -19.63 -20.47 6.96
N PHE A 102 -20.22 -20.64 5.76
CA PHE A 102 -19.63 -20.20 4.50
C PHE A 102 -20.72 -19.69 3.56
N LEU A 103 -20.44 -18.58 2.89
CA LEU A 103 -21.34 -17.98 1.92
C LEU A 103 -20.68 -18.01 0.54
N LYS A 104 -21.32 -18.68 -0.44
CA LYS A 104 -20.84 -18.65 -1.82
C LYS A 104 -21.26 -17.32 -2.44
N LEU A 105 -20.30 -16.40 -2.56
CA LEU A 105 -20.53 -15.12 -3.22
C LEU A 105 -20.52 -15.32 -4.74
N ASN A 106 -21.61 -14.92 -5.42
CA ASN A 106 -21.65 -14.92 -6.88
C ASN A 106 -20.80 -13.75 -7.41
N SER A 107 -19.92 -14.03 -8.37
CA SER A 107 -18.99 -13.03 -8.95
C SER A 107 -19.69 -11.87 -9.65
N SER A 108 -20.96 -12.04 -10.05
CA SER A 108 -21.82 -11.00 -10.65
C SER A 108 -22.30 -9.93 -9.66
N ASN A 109 -22.10 -10.12 -8.36
CA ASN A 109 -22.60 -9.22 -7.32
C ASN A 109 -21.58 -8.16 -6.86
N PHE A 110 -20.41 -8.13 -7.51
CA PHE A 110 -19.36 -7.18 -7.21
C PHE A 110 -19.22 -6.21 -8.37
N ASP A 111 -19.60 -4.97 -8.14
CA ASP A 111 -19.14 -3.89 -8.99
C ASP A 111 -17.76 -3.46 -8.48
N ASN A 112 -16.73 -3.64 -9.32
CA ASN A 112 -15.37 -3.21 -9.01
C ASN A 112 -15.25 -1.73 -9.34
N SER A 113 -15.93 -0.90 -8.56
CA SER A 113 -15.89 0.53 -8.77
C SER A 113 -14.56 1.11 -8.32
N LEU A 114 -14.09 2.08 -9.10
CA LEU A 114 -12.89 2.82 -8.78
C LEU A 114 -13.17 3.73 -7.58
N THR A 115 -12.50 3.46 -6.46
CA THR A 115 -12.77 4.12 -5.19
C THR A 115 -11.55 4.89 -4.71
N VAL A 116 -11.75 6.17 -4.35
CA VAL A 116 -10.78 6.97 -3.63
C VAL A 116 -11.09 6.88 -2.14
N SER A 117 -10.11 6.41 -1.37
CA SER A 117 -10.21 6.20 0.06
C SER A 117 -9.22 7.07 0.79
N PHE A 118 -9.59 7.62 1.94
CA PHE A 118 -8.63 8.27 2.82
C PHE A 118 -8.92 7.96 4.29
N LYS A 119 -7.88 7.94 5.12
CA LYS A 119 -7.98 7.81 6.58
C LYS A 119 -6.95 8.70 7.24
N THR A 120 -7.16 9.02 8.51
CA THR A 120 -6.13 9.68 9.33
C THR A 120 -5.04 8.66 9.68
N LEU A 121 -3.79 9.11 9.81
CA LEU A 121 -2.65 8.27 10.15
C LEU A 121 -2.64 7.93 11.65
N ARG A 122 -3.54 7.01 12.04
CA ARG A 122 -3.70 6.47 13.40
C ARG A 122 -4.20 5.03 13.34
N LYS A 123 -3.84 4.22 14.35
CA LYS A 123 -4.19 2.79 14.42
C LYS A 123 -5.68 2.48 14.25
N THR A 124 -6.55 3.31 14.84
CA THR A 124 -8.00 3.04 14.91
C THR A 124 -8.81 3.90 13.95
N SER A 125 -8.16 4.58 13.00
CA SER A 125 -8.86 5.44 12.05
C SER A 125 -9.50 4.63 10.93
N GLU A 126 -10.80 4.83 10.75
CA GLU A 126 -11.55 4.24 9.66
C GLU A 126 -11.32 4.97 8.33
N TRP A 127 -11.27 4.18 7.27
CA TRP A 127 -11.25 4.68 5.91
C TRP A 127 -12.60 5.28 5.55
N LYS A 128 -12.58 6.49 4.98
CA LYS A 128 -13.71 7.04 4.24
C LYS A 128 -13.52 6.71 2.77
N HIS A 129 -14.59 6.35 2.09
CA HIS A 129 -14.59 5.92 0.69
C HIS A 129 -15.44 6.85 -0.17
N TYR A 130 -14.94 7.19 -1.35
CA TYR A 130 -15.64 7.91 -2.41
C TYR A 130 -15.58 7.05 -3.67
N ASN A 131 -16.73 6.54 -4.10
CA ASN A 131 -16.87 5.87 -5.37
C ASN A 131 -16.83 6.93 -6.48
N LEU A 132 -15.95 6.76 -7.48
CA LEU A 132 -15.84 7.71 -8.59
C LEU A 132 -16.99 7.58 -9.58
N SER A 133 -17.63 6.42 -9.67
CA SER A 133 -18.78 6.20 -10.56
C SER A 133 -20.04 6.94 -10.08
N ASP A 134 -20.25 7.06 -8.77
CA ASP A 134 -21.46 7.66 -8.19
C ASP A 134 -21.43 9.19 -8.20
N VAL A 135 -20.24 9.75 -8.44
CA VAL A 135 -19.92 11.08 -7.95
C VAL A 135 -19.61 12.05 -9.11
N GLU A 136 -19.32 11.56 -10.33
CA GLU A 136 -18.91 12.37 -11.50
C GLU A 136 -17.84 13.46 -11.20
N LEU A 137 -17.18 13.41 -10.03
CA LEU A 137 -16.36 14.53 -9.58
C LEU A 137 -15.02 14.52 -10.31
N HIS A 138 -14.72 15.68 -10.87
CA HIS A 138 -13.39 15.99 -11.35
C HIS A 138 -12.42 16.05 -10.15
N GLY A 139 -11.14 15.74 -10.37
CA GLY A 139 -10.16 15.60 -9.29
C GLY A 139 -10.01 16.82 -8.36
N ARG A 140 -10.37 18.02 -8.82
CA ARG A 140 -10.38 19.22 -7.99
C ARG A 140 -11.47 19.16 -6.91
N GLU A 141 -12.70 18.86 -7.29
CA GLU A 141 -13.86 18.88 -6.41
C GLU A 141 -13.76 17.76 -5.37
N LEU A 142 -13.30 16.58 -5.79
CA LEU A 142 -13.01 15.48 -4.88
C LEU A 142 -11.95 15.87 -3.83
N ALA A 143 -10.88 16.54 -4.26
CA ALA A 143 -9.85 17.00 -3.32
C ALA A 143 -10.36 18.10 -2.38
N GLU A 144 -11.25 18.99 -2.83
CA GLU A 144 -11.90 19.97 -1.95
C GLU A 144 -12.77 19.30 -0.90
N LEU A 145 -13.55 18.29 -1.31
CA LEU A 145 -14.40 17.52 -0.42
C LEU A 145 -13.58 16.74 0.61
N ILE A 146 -12.53 16.04 0.17
CA ILE A 146 -11.57 15.37 1.06
C ILE A 146 -10.93 16.39 2.00
N THR A 147 -10.55 17.56 1.51
CA THR A 147 -9.93 18.62 2.34
C THR A 147 -10.86 19.08 3.45
N LYS A 148 -12.14 19.33 3.16
CA LYS A 148 -13.14 19.70 4.18
C LYS A 148 -13.25 18.61 5.26
N GLU A 149 -13.34 17.35 4.85
CA GLU A 149 -13.44 16.22 5.75
C GLU A 149 -12.15 16.03 6.58
N MET A 150 -10.97 16.23 6.00
CA MET A 150 -9.69 16.22 6.73
C MET A 150 -9.67 17.29 7.84
N HIS A 151 -10.10 18.52 7.55
CA HIS A 151 -10.18 19.57 8.57
C HIS A 151 -11.19 19.23 9.66
N GLN A 152 -12.34 18.66 9.29
CA GLN A 152 -13.34 18.22 10.25
C GLN A 152 -12.75 17.15 11.19
N ARG A 153 -12.13 16.12 10.64
CA ARG A 153 -11.48 15.04 11.42
C ARG A 153 -10.37 15.58 12.32
N ALA A 154 -9.50 16.44 11.79
CA ALA A 154 -8.41 17.04 12.56
C ALA A 154 -8.90 17.83 13.79
N LYS A 155 -10.05 18.51 13.71
CA LYS A 155 -10.66 19.22 14.86
C LYS A 155 -11.09 18.29 16.00
N TYR A 156 -11.48 17.05 15.68
CA TYR A 156 -11.91 16.07 16.69
C TYR A 156 -10.76 15.33 17.36
N TYR A 157 -9.54 15.50 16.86
CA TYR A 157 -8.39 14.77 17.35
C TYR A 157 -7.51 15.66 18.24
N SER A 158 -7.43 15.30 19.52
CA SER A 158 -6.69 16.05 20.55
C SER A 158 -5.19 15.71 20.63
N SER A 159 -4.76 14.61 20.00
CA SER A 159 -3.36 14.14 20.03
C SER A 159 -2.65 14.44 18.71
N ASN A 160 -1.31 14.46 18.73
CA ASN A 160 -0.54 14.38 17.48
C ASN A 160 -0.74 13.00 16.82
N ASP A 161 -0.65 12.95 15.49
CA ASP A 161 -0.74 11.71 14.71
C ASP A 161 0.47 10.79 14.96
N GLU A 162 0.38 9.55 14.47
CA GLU A 162 1.56 8.68 14.45
C GLU A 162 2.69 9.36 13.67
N VAL A 163 3.93 9.15 14.12
CA VAL A 163 5.10 9.67 13.40
C VAL A 163 5.11 9.06 12.01
N LEU A 164 4.95 9.92 10.99
CA LEU A 164 5.06 9.51 9.60
C LEU A 164 6.53 9.16 9.30
N ILE A 165 6.85 7.87 9.43
CA ILE A 165 8.13 7.31 8.99
C ILE A 165 7.93 6.81 7.57
N LEU A 166 8.58 7.48 6.62
CA LEU A 166 8.60 7.06 5.23
C LEU A 166 9.79 6.17 4.97
N ASP A 167 9.61 5.28 3.99
CA ASP A 167 10.70 4.57 3.33
C ASP A 167 11.56 3.71 4.26
N GLN A 168 10.93 3.12 5.29
CA GLN A 168 11.54 2.10 6.12
C GLN A 168 11.15 0.71 5.61
N THR A 169 12.15 -0.11 5.29
CA THR A 169 11.93 -1.52 4.94
C THR A 169 11.51 -2.31 6.18
N THR A 170 10.34 -2.95 6.13
CA THR A 170 9.87 -3.84 7.19
C THR A 170 10.23 -5.30 6.91
N LYS A 171 10.06 -6.15 7.91
CA LYS A 171 10.22 -7.60 7.76
C LYS A 171 9.28 -8.16 6.68
N GLU A 172 8.05 -7.67 6.63
CA GLU A 172 7.03 -8.08 5.68
C GLU A 172 7.42 -7.67 4.25
N ASP A 173 8.04 -6.49 4.08
CA ASP A 173 8.61 -6.06 2.81
C ASP A 173 9.70 -7.04 2.34
N MET A 174 10.61 -7.46 3.23
CA MET A 174 11.67 -8.43 2.92
C MET A 174 11.11 -9.80 2.53
N PHE A 175 10.12 -10.33 3.26
CA PHE A 175 9.48 -11.60 2.90
C PHE A 175 8.75 -11.52 1.57
N ALA A 176 8.00 -10.45 1.34
CA ALA A 176 7.30 -10.24 0.08
C ALA A 176 8.30 -10.15 -1.09
N ALA A 177 9.44 -9.48 -0.90
CA ALA A 177 10.50 -9.42 -1.89
C ALA A 177 11.10 -10.81 -2.18
N ILE A 178 11.39 -11.62 -1.16
CA ILE A 178 11.91 -12.98 -1.37
C ILE A 178 10.91 -13.86 -2.13
N HIS A 179 9.63 -13.80 -1.77
CA HIS A 179 8.60 -14.58 -2.47
C HIS A 179 8.41 -14.13 -3.91
N LEU A 180 8.38 -12.82 -4.16
CA LEU A 180 8.30 -12.25 -5.50
C LEU A 180 9.55 -12.63 -6.33
N GLY A 181 10.73 -12.49 -5.75
CA GLY A 181 12.00 -12.83 -6.39
C GLY A 181 12.06 -14.31 -6.76
N GLY A 182 11.61 -15.20 -5.87
CA GLY A 182 11.49 -16.63 -6.18
C GLY A 182 10.52 -16.91 -7.34
N ALA A 183 9.42 -16.16 -7.44
CA ALA A 183 8.46 -16.29 -8.54
C ALA A 183 9.01 -15.78 -9.89
N ILE A 184 9.69 -14.63 -9.89
CA ILE A 184 10.22 -14.00 -11.11
C ILE A 184 11.52 -14.66 -11.58
N LEU A 185 12.46 -14.91 -10.67
CA LEU A 185 13.79 -15.42 -11.02
C LEU A 185 13.79 -16.95 -11.24
N GLY A 186 12.79 -17.64 -10.68
CA GLY A 186 12.52 -19.05 -10.90
C GLY A 186 13.46 -20.00 -10.15
N LYS A 187 13.38 -21.29 -10.51
CA LYS A 187 14.01 -22.41 -9.78
C LYS A 187 15.54 -22.34 -9.69
N SER A 188 16.21 -21.57 -10.56
CA SER A 188 17.66 -21.40 -10.52
C SER A 188 18.12 -20.36 -9.49
N SER A 189 17.21 -19.58 -8.91
CA SER A 189 17.52 -18.55 -7.92
C SER A 189 17.46 -19.10 -6.50
N MET A 190 18.38 -18.63 -5.64
CA MET A 190 18.33 -18.91 -4.21
C MET A 190 17.00 -18.46 -3.60
N LEU A 191 16.41 -17.35 -4.08
CA LEU A 191 15.14 -16.82 -3.58
C LEU A 191 13.96 -17.78 -3.78
N TYR A 192 13.99 -18.63 -4.82
CA TYR A 192 12.95 -19.65 -5.02
C TYR A 192 13.00 -20.72 -3.94
N HIS A 193 14.20 -21.19 -3.60
CA HIS A 193 14.40 -22.17 -2.53
C HIS A 193 14.10 -21.55 -1.16
N LEU A 194 14.53 -20.32 -0.95
CA LEU A 194 14.29 -19.59 0.29
C LEU A 194 12.80 -19.32 0.52
N SER A 195 12.07 -18.94 -0.54
CA SER A 195 10.62 -18.76 -0.51
C SER A 195 9.89 -20.02 -0.04
N LYS A 196 10.34 -21.21 -0.48
CA LYS A 196 9.77 -22.49 0.00
C LYS A 196 10.13 -22.77 1.46
N TYR A 197 11.38 -22.51 1.85
CA TYR A 197 11.83 -22.68 3.23
C TYR A 197 11.06 -21.79 4.21
N ILE A 198 10.88 -20.50 3.87
CA ILE A 198 10.12 -19.56 4.71
C ILE A 198 8.68 -20.05 4.90
N ARG A 199 8.04 -20.56 3.84
CA ARG A 199 6.68 -21.11 3.92
C ARG A 199 6.57 -22.36 4.79
N SER A 200 7.65 -23.14 4.96
CA SER A 200 7.64 -24.32 5.83
C SER A 200 7.94 -23.98 7.29
N LYS A 201 8.32 -22.74 7.60
CA LYS A 201 8.58 -22.28 8.97
C LYS A 201 7.32 -21.69 9.59
N ILE A 202 7.09 -22.05 10.85
CA ILE A 202 5.97 -21.51 11.65
C ILE A 202 6.22 -20.04 11.99
N TYR A 203 7.46 -19.67 12.27
CA TYR A 203 7.82 -18.31 12.67
C TYR A 203 9.28 -17.99 12.37
N ILE A 204 9.51 -16.77 11.86
CA ILE A 204 10.83 -16.15 11.70
C ILE A 204 10.74 -14.78 12.35
N SER A 205 11.51 -14.56 13.42
CA SER A 205 11.47 -13.28 14.16
C SER A 205 12.22 -12.19 13.44
N LYS A 206 13.45 -12.47 12.99
CA LYS A 206 14.34 -11.48 12.40
C LYS A 206 14.77 -11.94 11.02
N ILE A 207 14.82 -10.98 10.12
CA ILE A 207 15.40 -11.10 8.80
C ILE A 207 16.14 -9.81 8.48
N SER A 208 17.32 -9.95 7.91
CA SER A 208 18.06 -8.86 7.30
C SER A 208 18.55 -9.30 5.93
N ILE A 209 18.55 -8.35 5.00
CA ILE A 209 19.11 -8.51 3.67
C ILE A 209 20.13 -7.39 3.58
N SER A 210 21.39 -7.74 3.30
CA SER A 210 22.49 -6.80 3.20
C SER A 210 23.48 -7.28 2.17
N GLU A 211 23.99 -6.38 1.33
CA GLU A 211 25.04 -6.69 0.34
C GLU A 211 24.72 -7.94 -0.50
N ASN A 212 25.26 -9.10 -0.10
CA ASN A 212 25.16 -10.40 -0.77
C ASN A 212 24.62 -11.52 0.14
N ASP A 213 24.10 -11.22 1.32
CA ASP A 213 23.56 -12.20 2.26
C ASP A 213 22.18 -11.88 2.82
N ILE A 214 21.45 -12.96 3.13
CA ILE A 214 20.17 -12.94 3.84
C ILE A 214 20.41 -13.69 5.14
N ILE A 215 20.21 -13.00 6.24
CA ILE A 215 20.34 -13.58 7.58
C ILE A 215 18.94 -13.72 8.15
N MET A 216 18.60 -14.94 8.60
CA MET A 216 17.34 -15.20 9.29
C MET A 216 17.62 -15.85 10.64
N SER A 217 16.98 -15.32 11.68
CA SER A 217 17.08 -15.90 13.02
C SER A 217 15.74 -16.02 13.74
N ASP A 218 15.70 -17.00 14.64
CA ASP A 218 14.64 -17.16 15.63
C ASP A 218 14.77 -16.15 16.78
N THR A 219 13.80 -16.13 17.69
CA THR A 219 13.65 -15.02 18.66
C THR A 219 14.81 -14.97 19.65
N PHE A 220 15.52 -16.09 19.78
CA PHE A 220 16.62 -16.28 20.71
C PHE A 220 17.97 -16.37 20.01
N ASP A 221 18.02 -16.08 18.69
CA ASP A 221 19.19 -16.20 17.82
C ASP A 221 19.91 -17.57 17.94
N ARG A 222 19.16 -18.65 18.24
CA ARG A 222 19.67 -20.02 18.40
C ARG A 222 19.89 -20.70 17.06
N GLU A 223 19.00 -20.42 16.10
CA GLU A 223 19.15 -20.80 14.71
C GLU A 223 19.41 -19.54 13.89
N CYS A 224 20.65 -19.30 13.50
CA CYS A 224 21.02 -18.26 12.53
C CYS A 224 21.33 -18.94 11.20
N ASN A 225 20.52 -18.68 10.18
CA ASN A 225 20.72 -19.19 8.84
C ASN A 225 21.16 -18.05 7.92
N THR A 226 22.37 -18.17 7.38
CA THR A 226 22.91 -17.24 6.38
C THR A 226 22.75 -17.85 4.99
N HIS A 227 22.17 -17.09 4.08
CA HIS A 227 21.98 -17.48 2.69
C HIS A 227 22.61 -16.45 1.76
N PHE A 228 23.56 -16.89 0.94
CA PHE A 228 24.26 -16.02 0.00
C PHE A 228 23.51 -15.94 -1.33
N PHE A 229 23.55 -14.77 -1.96
CA PHE A 229 23.01 -14.53 -3.29
C PHE A 229 24.00 -13.77 -4.18
N GLY A 230 23.77 -13.79 -5.49
CA GLY A 230 24.64 -13.13 -6.47
C GLY A 230 24.03 -11.86 -7.05
N ASP A 231 24.72 -11.29 -8.04
CA ASP A 231 24.36 -10.02 -8.68
C ASP A 231 22.94 -9.97 -9.25
N ARG A 232 22.41 -11.12 -9.67
CA ARG A 232 21.05 -11.24 -10.21
C ARG A 232 19.99 -10.92 -9.16
N GLU A 233 20.11 -11.52 -7.98
CA GLU A 233 19.26 -11.25 -6.82
C GLU A 233 19.51 -9.86 -6.25
N ALA A 234 20.77 -9.39 -6.20
CA ALA A 234 21.07 -8.03 -5.77
C ALA A 234 20.36 -6.99 -6.66
N LYS A 235 20.47 -7.14 -7.98
CA LYS A 235 19.73 -6.27 -8.91
C LYS A 235 18.22 -6.33 -8.67
N PHE A 236 17.67 -7.51 -8.37
CA PHE A 236 16.26 -7.65 -8.01
C PHE A 236 15.91 -6.90 -6.72
N PHE A 237 16.67 -7.07 -5.64
CA PHE A 237 16.40 -6.38 -4.38
C PHE A 237 16.51 -4.85 -4.52
N SER A 238 17.47 -4.33 -5.31
CA SER A 238 17.59 -2.87 -5.53
C SER A 238 16.36 -2.25 -6.20
N GLN A 239 15.59 -3.07 -6.91
CA GLN A 239 14.36 -2.65 -7.56
C GLN A 239 13.16 -2.66 -6.61
N TYR A 240 13.13 -3.56 -5.62
CA TYR A 240 11.93 -3.87 -4.84
C TYR A 240 12.06 -3.60 -3.33
N LEU A 241 13.26 -3.34 -2.82
CA LEU A 241 13.53 -2.97 -1.43
C LEU A 241 14.23 -1.62 -1.34
N ILE A 242 13.93 -0.90 -0.28
CA ILE A 242 14.52 0.41 0.01
C ILE A 242 15.83 0.18 0.73
N ASN A 243 16.93 0.69 0.18
CA ASN A 243 18.25 0.72 0.82
C ASN A 243 18.61 -0.61 1.51
N TYR A 244 18.38 -1.74 0.83
CA TYR A 244 18.78 -3.05 1.33
C TYR A 244 20.31 -3.22 1.19
#